data_AF-A0A5B9DDQ1-F1
#
_entry.id   AF-A0A5B9DDQ1-F1
#
_cell.length_a   1.000
_cell.length_b   1.000
_cell.length_c   1.000
_cell.angle_alpha   90.00
_cell.angle_beta   90.00
_cell.angle_gamma   90.00
#
_symmetry.space_group_name_H-M   'P 1'
#
loop_
_entity.id
_entity.type
_entity.pdbx_description
1 polymer ?
#
loop_
_entity_poly.entity_id
_entity_poly.type
_entity_poly.pdbx_seq_one_letter_code
_entity_poly.pdbx_strand_id
1 'polypeptide(L)' 'MAIISIEKEILENLVSFKLKRIQTIIQEILNRWNENSTTTFIEKARNGTYENAENDAIELRQLLLEEKNLNELIKKYTSE' A
#
# COMPACT_ATOMS: atom_id res chain seq x y z
N MET A 1 -27.69 -12.86 13.68
CA MET A 1 -26.28 -13.20 13.99
C MET A 1 -25.49 -13.62 12.76
N ALA A 2 -26.00 -14.49 11.87
CA ALA A 2 -25.24 -14.96 10.69
C ALA A 2 -24.86 -13.88 9.66
N ILE A 3 -25.75 -12.91 9.39
CA ILE A 3 -25.52 -11.87 8.36
C ILE A 3 -24.34 -10.96 8.73
N ILE A 4 -24.27 -10.51 9.99
CA ILE A 4 -23.20 -9.65 10.51
C ILE A 4 -21.82 -10.34 10.42
N SER A 5 -21.78 -11.66 10.65
CA SER A 5 -20.55 -12.45 10.54
C SER A 5 -20.04 -12.55 9.09
N ILE A 6 -20.95 -12.72 8.13
CA ILE A 6 -20.62 -12.81 6.70
C ILE A 6 -20.11 -11.46 6.18
N GLU A 7 -20.72 -10.34 6.61
CA GLU A 7 -20.29 -8.99 6.22
C GLU A 7 -18.87 -8.67 6.71
N LYS A 8 -18.52 -9.10 7.93
CA LYS A 8 -17.16 -8.94 8.48
C LYS A 8 -16.14 -9.76 7.68
N GLU A 9 -16.45 -11.02 7.38
CA GLU A 9 -15.57 -11.89 6.58
C GLU A 9 -15.36 -11.35 5.15
N ILE A 10 -16.41 -10.85 4.50
CA ILE A 10 -16.31 -10.24 3.17
C ILE A 10 -15.43 -9.00 3.23
N LEU A 11 -15.62 -8.14 4.24
CA LEU A 11 -14.81 -6.94 4.41
C LEU A 11 -13.33 -7.29 4.61
N GLU A 12 -13.01 -8.22 5.51
CA GLU A 12 -11.64 -8.66 5.77
C GLU A 12 -10.97 -9.22 4.51
N ASN A 13 -11.70 -10.03 3.72
CA ASN A 13 -11.21 -10.58 2.46
C ASN A 13 -10.95 -9.49 1.43
N LEU A 14 -11.86 -8.53 1.28
CA LEU A 14 -11.71 -7.41 0.34
C LEU A 14 -10.54 -6.50 0.70
N VAL A 15 -10.40 -6.16 1.99
CA VAL A 15 -9.27 -5.32 2.44
C VAL A 15 -7.96 -6.07 2.27
N SER A 16 -7.91 -7.37 2.62
CA SER A 16 -6.72 -8.20 2.42
C SER A 16 -6.32 -8.30 0.95
N PHE A 17 -7.29 -8.47 0.05
CA PHE A 17 -7.05 -8.50 -1.39
C PHE A 17 -6.47 -7.17 -1.87
N LYS A 18 -7.04 -6.05 -1.43
CA LYS A 18 -6.58 -4.73 -1.82
C LYS A 18 -5.19 -4.42 -1.27
N LEU A 19 -4.90 -4.79 -0.02
CA LEU A 19 -3.57 -4.67 0.58
C LEU A 19 -2.52 -5.43 -0.21
N LYS A 20 -2.78 -6.70 -0.57
CA LYS A 20 -1.88 -7.49 -1.41
C LYS A 20 -1.63 -6.83 -2.76
N ARG A 21 -2.66 -6.25 -3.37
CA ARG A 21 -2.53 -5.53 -4.64
C ARG A 21 -1.64 -4.30 -4.51
N ILE A 22 -1.85 -3.48 -3.47
CA ILE A 22 -1.02 -2.30 -3.19
C ILE A 22 0.44 -2.71 -2.98
N GLN A 23 0.69 -3.73 -2.14
CA GLN A 23 2.03 -4.24 -1.90
C GLN A 23 2.70 -4.74 -3.17
N THR A 24 1.94 -5.39 -4.07
CA THR A 24 2.45 -5.82 -5.38
C THR A 24 2.90 -4.63 -6.22
N ILE A 25 2.07 -3.58 -6.32
CA ILE A 25 2.41 -2.38 -7.10
C ILE A 25 3.62 -1.65 -6.48
N ILE A 26 3.70 -1.56 -5.15
CA ILE A 26 4.86 -1.02 -4.44
C ILE A 26 6.12 -1.80 -4.83
N GLN A 27 6.08 -3.13 -4.81
CA GLN A 27 7.22 -3.97 -5.22
C GLN A 27 7.57 -3.80 -6.70
N GLU A 28 6.59 -3.66 -7.58
CA GLU A 28 6.82 -3.38 -9.01
C GLU A 28 7.55 -2.03 -9.21
N ILE A 29 7.15 -0.98 -8.48
CA ILE A 29 7.86 0.31 -8.48
C ILE A 29 9.29 0.12 -7.99
N LEU A 30 9.48 -0.51 -6.84
CA LEU A 30 10.80 -0.73 -6.25
C LEU A 30 11.74 -1.53 -7.16
N ASN A 31 11.23 -2.60 -7.77
CA ASN A 31 11.98 -3.43 -8.72
C ASN A 31 12.39 -2.66 -9.98
N ARG A 32 11.54 -1.75 -10.50
CA ARG A 32 11.89 -0.89 -11.65
C ARG A 32 13.13 -0.03 -11.36
N TRP A 33 13.30 0.39 -10.11
CA TRP A 33 14.40 1.26 -9.68
C TRP A 33 15.54 0.51 -8.98
N ASN A 34 15.46 -0.83 -8.93
CA ASN A 34 16.39 -1.72 -8.23
C ASN A 34 16.60 -1.30 -6.76
N GLU A 35 15.51 -0.91 -6.09
CA GLU A 35 15.48 -0.47 -4.71
C GLU A 35 14.79 -1.50 -3.83
N ASN A 36 15.25 -1.63 -2.58
CA ASN A 36 14.64 -2.53 -1.60
C ASN A 36 13.83 -1.79 -0.54
N SER A 37 13.86 -0.46 -0.56
CA SER A 37 13.26 0.38 0.46
C SER A 37 12.48 1.54 -0.18
N THR A 38 11.22 1.66 0.21
CA THR A 38 10.34 2.76 -0.23
C THR A 38 10.87 4.12 0.22
N THR A 39 11.46 4.21 1.42
CA THR A 39 12.04 5.46 1.91
C THR A 39 13.27 5.86 1.11
N THR A 40 14.16 4.90 0.84
CA THR A 40 15.38 5.14 0.04
C THR A 40 15.03 5.57 -1.38
N PHE A 41 14.05 4.91 -2.01
CA PHE A 41 13.57 5.33 -3.33
C PHE A 41 13.00 6.76 -3.32
N ILE A 42 12.14 7.10 -2.36
CA ILE A 42 11.55 8.45 -2.26
C ILE A 42 12.61 9.53 -2.04
N GLU A 43 13.64 9.25 -1.23
CA GLU A 43 14.75 10.18 -1.02
C GLU A 43 15.60 10.37 -2.28
N LYS A 44 15.88 9.29 -3.00
CA LYS A 44 16.62 9.31 -4.27
C LYS A 44 15.84 9.95 -5.42
N ALA A 45 14.53 9.81 -5.44
CA ALA A 45 13.68 10.55 -6.37
C ALA A 45 13.69 12.05 -6.03
N ARG A 46 13.64 12.40 -4.73
CA ARG A 46 13.64 13.79 -4.27
C ARG A 46 14.96 14.52 -4.51
N ASN A 47 16.09 13.84 -4.35
CA ASN A 47 17.41 14.44 -4.53
C ASN A 47 17.88 14.47 -6.00
N GLY A 48 17.06 13.98 -6.93
CA GLY A 48 17.37 13.94 -8.36
C GLY A 48 18.32 12.82 -8.79
N THR A 49 18.57 11.82 -7.94
CA THR A 49 19.40 10.64 -8.32
C THR A 49 18.73 9.85 -9.44
N TYR A 50 17.40 9.77 -9.44
CA TYR A 50 16.63 9.11 -10.48
C TYR A 50 15.92 10.13 -11.37
N GLU A 51 16.38 10.25 -12.61
CA GLU A 51 15.71 11.08 -13.61
C GLU A 51 14.30 10.52 -13.90
N ASN A 52 13.30 11.40 -13.94
CA ASN A 52 11.90 11.07 -14.20
C ASN A 52 11.21 10.15 -13.16
N ALA A 53 11.82 9.91 -11.99
CA ALA A 53 11.19 9.13 -10.92
C ALA A 53 10.09 9.87 -10.15
N GLU A 54 9.82 11.14 -10.46
CA GLU A 54 8.85 11.96 -9.72
C GLU A 54 7.44 11.34 -9.72
N ASN A 55 6.98 10.87 -10.88
CA ASN A 55 5.67 10.23 -10.99
C ASN A 55 5.58 8.94 -10.15
N ASP A 56 6.60 8.07 -10.25
CA ASP A 56 6.65 6.84 -9.47
C ASP A 56 6.78 7.12 -7.96
N ALA A 57 7.46 8.20 -7.57
CA ALA A 57 7.57 8.61 -6.17
C ALA A 57 6.26 9.18 -5.62
N ILE A 58 5.50 9.91 -6.43
CA ILE A 58 4.15 10.38 -6.09
C ILE A 58 3.20 9.18 -5.94
N GLU A 59 3.19 8.28 -6.90
CA GLU A 59 2.39 7.06 -6.87
C GLU A 59 2.73 6.21 -5.64
N LEU A 60 4.01 6.01 -5.35
CA LEU A 60 4.44 5.24 -4.18
C LEU A 60 3.96 5.87 -2.87
N ARG A 61 4.00 7.21 -2.75
CA ARG A 61 3.47 7.90 -1.56
C ARG A 61 1.96 7.71 -1.40
N GLN A 62 1.21 7.74 -2.49
CA GLN A 62 -0.23 7.48 -2.46
C GLN A 62 -0.53 6.04 -2.03
N LEU A 63 0.19 5.07 -2.58
CA LEU A 63 0.07 3.65 -2.21
C LEU A 63 0.38 3.41 -0.73
N LEU A 64 1.42 4.03 -0.18
CA LEU A 64 1.75 3.93 1.26
C LEU A 64 0.67 4.53 2.16
N LEU A 65 0.09 5.67 1.76
CA LEU A 65 -1.03 6.27 2.49
C LEU A 65 -2.26 5.36 2.46
N GLU A 66 -2.55 4.77 1.31
CA GLU A 66 -3.67 3.85 1.14
C GLU A 66 -3.48 2.55 1.94
N GLU A 67 -2.27 1.98 1.93
CA GLU A 67 -1.90 0.83 2.77
C GLU A 67 -2.12 1.13 4.25
N LYS A 68 -1.69 2.32 4.71
CA LYS A 68 -1.91 2.76 6.09
C LYS A 68 -3.40 2.83 6.43
N ASN A 69 -4.20 3.47 5.57
CA ASN A 69 -5.63 3.63 5.78
C ASN A 69 -6.37 2.29 5.83
N LEU A 70 -6.00 1.32 4.97
CA LEU A 70 -6.59 -0.02 4.97
C LEU A 70 -6.21 -0.82 6.23
N ASN A 71 -4.98 -0.68 6.70
CA ASN A 71 -4.56 -1.29 7.97
C ASN A 71 -5.29 -0.69 9.17
N GLU A 72 -5.53 0.62 9.18
CA GLU A 72 -6.36 1.28 10.20
C GLU A 72 -7.82 0.81 10.14
N LEU A 73 -8.36 0.62 8.93
CA LEU A 73 -9.70 0.07 8.72
C LEU A 73 -9.82 -1.33 9.33
N ILE A 74 -8.93 -2.27 8.98
CA ILE A 74 -8.94 -3.62 9.58
C ILE A 74 -8.89 -3.55 11.11
N LYS A 75 -7.95 -2.78 11.67
CA LYS A 75 -7.82 -2.64 13.12
C LYS A 75 -9.11 -2.20 13.80
N LYS A 76 -9.85 -1.27 13.18
CA LYS A 76 -11.14 -0.80 13.68
C LYS A 76 -12.19 -1.91 13.71
N TYR A 77 -12.25 -2.76 12.67
CA TYR A 77 -13.23 -3.84 12.56
C TYR A 77 -12.85 -5.13 13.31
N THR A 78 -11.57 -5.33 13.60
CA THR A 78 -11.08 -6.48 14.41
C THR A 78 -11.07 -6.18 15.91
N SER A 79 -11.14 -4.90 16.32
CA SER A 79 -11.17 -4.48 17.74
C SER A 79 -12.57 -4.44 18.37
N GLU A 80 -13.59 -4.93 17.66
CA GLU A 80 -14.96 -5.22 18.15
C GLU A 80 -15.21 -6.74 18.14
#